data_AF-R6SR65-F1
#
_entry.id   AF-R6SR65-F1
#
_cell.length_a   1.000
_cell.length_b   1.000
_cell.length_c   1.000
_cell.angle_alpha   90.00
_cell.angle_beta   90.00
_cell.angle_gamma   90.00
#
_symmetry.space_group_name_H-M   'P 1'
#
loop_
_entity.id
_entity.type
_entity.pdbx_description
1 polymer ?
#
loop_
_entity_poly.entity_id
_entity_poly.type
_entity_poly.pdbx_seq_one_letter_code
_entity_poly.pdbx_strand_id
1 'polypeptide(L)'
;MIDNAIRAERGFTEKDSDKKIINVDAVSDSVSVYITVRNYVSGVEISREDDSSLHGYGQQILGDIAQIYSGRFEKSEKNGEYTCTLILGKKAYSEEKI
;
A
#
# COMPACT_ATOMS: atom_id res chain seq x y z
N MET A 1 0.76 -2.79 3.47
CA MET A 1 0.79 -2.37 2.04
C MET A 1 1.72 -3.27 1.25
N ILE A 2 3.01 -3.33 1.61
CA ILE A 2 4.01 -4.18 0.94
C ILE A 2 3.63 -5.67 0.95
N ASP A 3 3.13 -6.22 2.06
CA ASP A 3 2.71 -7.62 2.09
C ASP A 3 1.63 -7.96 1.05
N ASN A 4 0.71 -7.02 0.80
CA ASN A 4 -0.32 -7.19 -0.23
C ASN A 4 0.27 -7.07 -1.64
N ALA A 5 1.26 -6.20 -1.84
CA ALA A 5 1.97 -6.07 -3.11
C ALA A 5 2.74 -7.37 -3.43
N ILE A 6 3.55 -7.88 -2.48
CA ILE A 6 4.25 -9.16 -2.59
C ILE A 6 3.26 -10.30 -2.87
N ARG A 7 2.10 -10.28 -2.20
CA ARG A 7 1.06 -11.28 -2.44
C ARG A 7 0.53 -11.21 -3.88
N ALA A 8 0.33 -10.02 -4.42
CA ALA A 8 -0.25 -9.85 -5.75
C ALA A 8 0.73 -10.27 -6.88
N GLU A 9 2.03 -10.33 -6.59
CA GLU A 9 3.06 -10.90 -7.49
C GLU A 9 3.09 -12.45 -7.48
N ARG A 10 2.41 -13.11 -6.53
CA ARG A 10 2.38 -14.58 -6.47
C ARG A 10 1.79 -15.12 -7.79
N GLY A 11 2.54 -15.97 -8.48
CA GLY A 11 2.18 -16.47 -9.82
C GLY A 11 3.14 -16.01 -10.91
N PHE A 12 3.93 -14.97 -10.66
CA PHE A 12 5.04 -14.63 -11.54
C PHE A 12 6.17 -15.65 -11.48
N THR A 13 6.63 -16.05 -12.65
CA THR A 13 7.76 -16.98 -12.84
C THR A 13 9.07 -16.21 -13.00
N GLU A 14 10.19 -16.91 -13.23
CA GLU A 14 11.48 -16.24 -13.54
C GLU A 14 11.42 -15.41 -14.83
N LYS A 15 10.54 -15.78 -15.77
CA LYS A 15 10.34 -15.06 -17.03
C LYS A 15 9.67 -13.70 -16.84
N ASP A 16 9.04 -13.48 -15.69
CA ASP A 16 8.34 -12.24 -15.33
C ASP A 16 9.17 -11.40 -14.33
N SER A 17 10.48 -11.62 -14.27
CA SER A 17 11.37 -10.96 -13.29
C SER A 17 11.38 -9.43 -13.42
N ASP A 18 11.16 -8.91 -14.63
CA ASP A 18 10.98 -7.48 -14.91
C ASP A 18 9.72 -6.89 -14.26
N LYS A 19 8.71 -7.72 -14.00
CA LYS A 19 7.42 -7.33 -13.40
C LYS A 19 7.38 -7.51 -11.89
N LYS A 20 8.34 -8.22 -11.30
CA LYS A 20 8.53 -8.43 -9.85
C LYS A 20 9.22 -7.24 -9.18
N ILE A 21 8.75 -6.03 -9.49
CA ILE A 21 9.29 -4.79 -8.93
C ILE A 21 8.17 -4.09 -8.19
N ILE A 22 8.35 -3.96 -6.87
CA ILE A 22 7.49 -3.17 -6.01
C ILE A 22 8.08 -1.76 -5.93
N ASN A 23 7.41 -0.82 -6.59
CA ASN A 23 7.78 0.59 -6.53
C ASN A 23 7.12 1.23 -5.30
N VAL A 24 7.93 1.97 -4.53
CA VAL A 24 7.46 2.72 -3.36
C VAL A 24 7.87 4.18 -3.51
N ASP A 25 6.89 5.05 -3.62
CA ASP A 25 7.08 6.49 -3.76
C ASP A 25 6.58 7.20 -2.50
N ALA A 26 7.42 8.06 -1.92
CA ALA A 26 7.06 8.90 -0.78
C ALA A 26 7.19 10.38 -1.18
N VAL A 27 6.06 11.07 -1.24
CA VAL A 27 5.96 12.49 -1.62
C VAL A 27 5.36 13.28 -0.47
N SER A 28 5.82 14.51 -0.29
CA SER A 28 5.46 15.35 0.84
C SER A 28 5.18 16.76 0.31
N ASP A 29 3.97 17.28 0.51
CA ASP A 29 3.61 18.65 0.14
C ASP A 29 3.46 19.54 1.38
N SER A 30 2.87 20.72 1.28
CA SER A 30 2.70 21.62 2.44
C SER A 30 1.78 21.06 3.54
N VAL A 31 0.87 20.15 3.21
CA VAL A 31 -0.24 19.74 4.09
C VAL A 31 -0.30 18.23 4.34
N SER A 32 0.37 17.41 3.53
CA SER A 32 0.21 15.96 3.54
C SER A 32 1.49 15.23 3.15
N VAL A 33 1.55 13.96 3.57
CA VAL A 33 2.52 12.97 3.12
C VAL A 33 1.75 11.87 2.39
N TYR A 34 2.27 11.48 1.23
CA TYR A 34 1.73 10.47 0.34
C TYR A 34 2.74 9.34 0.23
N ILE A 35 2.33 8.13 0.58
CA ILE A 35 3.12 6.92 0.41
C ILE A 35 2.36 6.03 -0.55
N THR A 36 2.92 5.82 -1.75
CA THR A 36 2.30 5.04 -2.82
C THR A 36 3.12 3.79 -3.06
N VAL A 37 2.46 2.63 -3.03
CA VAL A 37 3.05 1.33 -3.39
C VAL A 37 2.40 0.83 -4.66
N ARG A 38 3.20 0.48 -5.66
CA ARG A 38 2.73 -0.01 -6.97
C ARG A 38 3.50 -1.25 -7.40
N ASN A 39 2.79 -2.23 -7.94
CA ASN A 39 3.38 -3.42 -8.55
C ASN A 39 2.44 -4.03 -9.58
N TYR A 40 2.97 -4.89 -10.45
CA TYR A 40 2.14 -5.70 -11.34
C TYR A 40 1.49 -6.86 -10.59
N VAL A 41 0.28 -7.23 -10.99
CA VAL A 41 -0.42 -8.41 -10.47
C VAL A 41 -0.32 -9.56 -11.46
N SER A 42 -0.12 -10.78 -10.96
CA SER A 42 -0.02 -11.97 -11.82
C SER A 42 -1.36 -12.39 -12.41
N GLY A 43 -2.48 -12.04 -11.74
CA GLY A 43 -3.82 -12.52 -12.07
C GLY A 43 -4.02 -14.03 -11.83
N VAL A 44 -3.01 -14.75 -11.35
CA VAL A 44 -3.08 -16.18 -11.03
C VAL A 44 -3.55 -16.33 -9.58
N GLU A 45 -4.67 -17.01 -9.41
CA GLU A 45 -5.16 -17.35 -8.08
C GLU A 45 -4.33 -18.50 -7.50
N ILE A 46 -3.35 -18.17 -6.66
CA ILE A 46 -2.56 -19.16 -5.93
C ILE A 46 -3.22 -19.44 -4.58
N SER A 47 -3.68 -20.69 -4.43
CA SER A 47 -4.23 -21.26 -3.20
C SER A 47 -3.28 -21.04 -2.01
N ARG A 48 -3.84 -20.72 -0.85
CA ARG A 48 -3.07 -20.62 0.39
C ARG A 48 -2.83 -22.01 0.96
N GLU A 49 -1.58 -22.34 1.26
CA GLU A 49 -1.25 -23.42 2.18
C GLU A 49 -1.13 -22.94 3.64
N ASP A 50 -1.06 -21.61 3.85
CA ASP A 50 -0.74 -21.03 5.15
C ASP A 50 -1.70 -19.89 5.52
N ASP A 51 -2.26 -19.99 6.73
CA ASP A 51 -3.39 -19.22 7.25
C ASP A 51 -2.95 -17.86 7.86
N SER A 52 -1.67 -17.49 7.70
CA SER A 52 -0.99 -16.36 8.38
C SER A 52 -1.50 -14.95 8.07
N SER A 53 -2.58 -14.83 7.31
CA SER A 53 -3.29 -13.57 7.04
C SER A 53 -4.73 -13.64 7.56
N LEU A 54 -4.86 -14.22 8.75
CA LEU A 54 -6.06 -14.83 9.33
C LEU A 54 -7.29 -13.91 9.40
N HIS A 55 -7.15 -12.59 9.25
CA HIS A 55 -8.23 -11.68 9.59
C HIS A 55 -8.55 -10.55 8.61
N GLY A 56 -7.75 -10.31 7.56
CA GLY A 56 -8.07 -9.29 6.53
C GLY A 56 -8.14 -7.82 7.01
N TYR A 57 -8.06 -7.56 8.32
CA TYR A 57 -8.20 -6.23 8.90
C TYR A 57 -7.03 -5.28 8.62
N GLY A 58 -5.88 -5.78 8.14
CA GLY A 58 -4.69 -4.95 7.94
C GLY A 58 -4.94 -3.72 7.06
N GLN A 59 -5.79 -3.82 6.03
CA GLN A 59 -6.18 -2.68 5.20
C GLN A 59 -7.16 -1.73 5.92
N GLN A 60 -8.09 -2.28 6.71
CA GLN A 60 -9.04 -1.49 7.51
C GLN A 60 -8.32 -0.68 8.59
N ILE A 61 -7.44 -1.33 9.36
CA ILE A 61 -6.61 -0.69 10.38
C ILE A 61 -5.75 0.44 9.78
N LEU A 62 -5.17 0.21 8.59
CA LEU A 62 -4.42 1.25 7.87
C LEU A 62 -5.31 2.45 7.50
N GLY A 63 -6.55 2.19 7.09
CA GLY A 63 -7.54 3.24 6.85
C GLY A 63 -7.90 4.02 8.11
N ASP A 64 -8.14 3.34 9.21
CA ASP A 64 -8.46 3.95 10.50
C ASP A 64 -7.30 4.81 11.03
N ILE A 65 -6.05 4.31 10.92
CA ILE A 65 -4.85 5.08 11.25
C ILE A 65 -4.75 6.32 10.36
N ALA A 66 -4.98 6.19 9.05
CA ALA A 66 -4.92 7.33 8.16
C ALA A 66 -5.94 8.42 8.56
N GLN A 67 -7.16 8.02 8.92
CA GLN A 67 -8.21 8.93 9.38
C GLN A 67 -7.83 9.68 10.66
N ILE A 68 -7.15 9.04 11.62
CA ILE A 68 -6.63 9.69 12.84
C ILE A 68 -5.73 10.89 12.50
N TYR A 69 -4.98 10.80 11.40
CA TYR A 69 -4.10 11.86 10.91
C TYR A 69 -4.77 12.74 9.84
N SER A 70 -6.10 12.83 9.80
CA SER A 70 -6.84 13.60 8.79
C SER A 70 -6.49 13.19 7.35
N GLY A 71 -6.10 11.93 7.18
CA GLY A 71 -5.70 11.32 5.95
C GLY A 71 -6.69 10.27 5.47
N ARG A 72 -6.27 9.45 4.52
CA ARG A 72 -7.06 8.33 4.00
C ARG A 72 -6.18 7.27 3.35
N PHE A 73 -6.77 6.09 3.19
CA PHE A 73 -6.16 4.96 2.52
C PHE A 73 -6.95 4.63 1.25
N GLU A 74 -6.26 4.54 0.12
CA GLU A 74 -6.84 4.18 -1.17
C GLU A 74 -6.13 2.93 -1.71
N LYS A 75 -6.92 2.03 -2.33
CA LYS A 75 -6.39 0.89 -3.08
C LYS A 75 -7.12 0.75 -4.40
N SER A 76 -6.42 0.28 -5.42
CA SER A 76 -7.01 -0.07 -6.70
C SER A 76 -6.22 -1.16 -7.38
N GLU A 77 -6.91 -2.02 -8.10
CA GLU A 77 -6.31 -2.98 -9.03
C GLU A 77 -6.95 -2.74 -10.40
N LYS A 78 -6.15 -2.25 -11.36
CA LYS A 78 -6.62 -1.91 -12.71
C LYS A 78 -5.54 -2.24 -13.73
N ASN A 79 -5.94 -2.79 -14.87
CA ASN A 79 -5.04 -3.09 -15.99
C ASN A 79 -3.81 -3.95 -15.62
N GLY A 80 -3.96 -4.85 -14.64
CA GLY A 80 -2.85 -5.69 -14.19
C GLY A 80 -1.86 -4.98 -13.25
N GLU A 81 -2.19 -3.80 -12.72
CA GLU A 81 -1.41 -3.08 -11.71
C GLU A 81 -2.18 -2.97 -10.40
N TYR A 82 -1.54 -3.32 -9.29
CA TYR A 82 -1.98 -3.03 -7.94
C TYR A 82 -1.34 -1.71 -7.49
N THR A 83 -2.18 -0.77 -7.08
CA THR A 83 -1.76 0.51 -6.50
C THR A 83 -2.40 0.67 -5.12
N CYS A 84 -1.60 1.12 -4.17
CA CYS A 84 -2.00 1.37 -2.80
C CYS A 84 -1.43 2.70 -2.33
N THR A 85 -2.27 3.65 -1.94
CA THR A 85 -1.87 4.99 -1.53
C THR A 85 -2.31 5.26 -0.10
N LEU A 86 -1.34 5.56 0.78
CA LEU A 86 -1.58 6.07 2.12
C LEU A 86 -1.33 7.58 2.13
N ILE A 87 -2.35 8.34 2.52
CA ILE A 87 -2.30 9.79 2.63
C ILE A 87 -2.41 10.12 4.11
N LEU A 88 -1.48 10.90 4.65
CA LEU A 88 -1.46 11.35 6.03
C LEU A 88 -1.40 12.87 6.08
N GLY A 89 -2.31 13.51 6.80
CA GLY A 89 -2.27 14.94 7.04
C GLY A 89 -1.11 15.30 7.97
N LYS A 90 -0.38 16.36 7.64
CA LYS A 90 0.62 16.94 8.52
C LYS A 90 -0.10 17.75 9.59
N LYS A 91 0.16 17.46 10.86
CA LYS A 91 -0.18 18.44 11.89
C LYS A 91 0.61 19.72 11.58
N ALA A 92 -0.08 20.86 11.54
CA ALA A 92 0.60 22.13 11.65
C ALA A 92 1.38 22.09 12.96
N TYR A 93 2.71 22.14 12.88
CA TYR A 93 3.51 22.42 14.06
C TYR A 93 3.14 23.85 14.46
N SER A 94 2.24 24.00 15.44
CA SER A 94 2.26 25.20 16.24
C SER A 94 3.62 25.18 16.92
N GLU A 95 4.54 26.04 16.49
CA GLU A 95 5.72 26.35 17.27
C GLU A 95 5.20 26.82 18.63
N GLU A 96 5.21 25.95 19.63
CA GLU A 96 5.14 26.37 21.02
C GLU A 96 6.37 27.26 21.22
N LYS A 97 6.14 28.57 21.15
CA LYS A 97 7.11 29.55 21.61
C LYS A 97 7.32 29.29 23.10
N ILE A 98 8.43 28.64 23.44
CA ILE A 98 8.98 28.58 24.79
C ILE A 98 9.52 29.96 25.16
#